data_AF-X1LHU8-F1
#
_entry.id   AF-X1LHU8-F1
#
_cell.length_a   1.000
_cell.length_b   1.000
_cell.length_c   1.000
_cell.angle_alpha   90.00
_cell.angle_beta   90.00
_cell.angle_gamma   90.00
#
_symmetry.space_group_name_H-M   'P 1'
#
loop_
_entity.id
_entity.type
_entity.pdbx_description
1 polymer ?
#
loop_
_entity_poly.entity_id
_entity_poly.type
_entity_poly.pdbx_seq_one_letter_code
_entity_poly.pdbx_strand_id
1 'polypeptide(L)'
;EVKKAGGIYYTPAYIVDYIVKNTVGRLLECHCEATEGGRGNLKSNNRKSKIVNRKSQTPKQVSNLRILDPACGSGSFLLSAYTYLLNYHRDWYVENNPEKHRKKIYQGRGGQWFLTIAEKKQILLNNIFGVDIDSQAVEVTKLSLLLKV
;
A
#
# COMPACT_ATOMS: atom_id res chain seq x y z
N GLU A 1 -34.47 0.42 6.58
CA GLU A 1 -34.06 0.85 7.94
C GLU A 1 -32.78 0.20 8.47
N VAL A 2 -32.57 -1.11 8.28
CA VAL A 2 -31.46 -1.88 8.88
C VAL A 2 -30.04 -1.34 8.60
N LYS A 3 -29.75 -0.85 7.38
CA LYS A 3 -28.42 -0.33 7.02
C LYS A 3 -28.01 0.94 7.79
N LYS A 4 -28.95 1.88 8.01
CA LYS A 4 -28.66 3.12 8.76
C LYS A 4 -28.52 2.85 10.25
N ALA A 5 -29.34 1.95 10.80
CA ALA A 5 -29.26 1.52 12.20
C ALA A 5 -27.94 0.77 12.50
N GLY A 6 -27.43 0.00 11.53
CA GLY A 6 -26.15 -0.70 11.61
C GLY A 6 -24.91 0.11 11.20
N GLY A 7 -25.05 1.41 10.89
CA GLY A 7 -23.92 2.26 10.48
C GLY A 7 -23.27 1.89 9.14
N ILE A 8 -23.98 1.17 8.26
CA ILE A 8 -23.42 0.64 7.01
C ILE A 8 -23.49 1.70 5.91
N TYR A 9 -22.40 2.45 5.76
CA TYR A 9 -22.21 3.45 4.71
C TYR A 9 -20.95 3.13 3.90
N TYR A 10 -21.08 3.13 2.57
CA TYR A 10 -19.95 2.88 1.67
C TYR A 10 -19.24 4.17 1.30
N THR A 11 -17.92 4.17 1.44
CA THR A 11 -17.07 5.24 0.92
C THR A 11 -17.02 5.17 -0.61
N PRO A 12 -17.34 6.25 -1.33
CA PRO A 12 -17.20 6.28 -2.79
C PRO A 12 -15.76 6.00 -3.23
N ALA A 13 -15.60 5.23 -4.32
CA ALA A 13 -14.29 4.75 -4.78
C ALA A 13 -13.26 5.87 -4.96
N TYR A 14 -13.67 7.01 -5.54
CA TYR A 14 -12.76 8.14 -5.77
C TYR A 14 -12.19 8.75 -4.48
N ILE A 15 -12.95 8.71 -3.37
CA ILE A 15 -12.48 9.16 -2.05
C ILE A 15 -11.46 8.16 -1.49
N VAL A 16 -11.78 6.86 -1.59
CA VAL A 16 -10.88 5.78 -1.15
C VAL A 16 -9.54 5.89 -1.88
N ASP A 17 -9.57 5.96 -3.21
CA ASP A 17 -8.37 6.02 -4.04
C ASP A 17 -7.55 7.28 -3.77
N TYR A 18 -8.22 8.42 -3.57
CA TYR A 18 -7.56 9.66 -3.18
C TYR A 18 -6.83 9.51 -1.84
N ILE A 19 -7.49 8.94 -0.82
CA ILE A 19 -6.89 8.75 0.51
C ILE A 19 -5.71 7.78 0.42
N VAL A 20 -5.87 6.63 -0.23
CA VAL A 20 -4.78 5.63 -0.37
C VAL A 20 -3.58 6.23 -1.10
N LYS A 21 -3.81 6.93 -2.21
CA LYS A 21 -2.73 7.59 -2.97
C LYS A 21 -1.97 8.63 -2.12
N ASN A 22 -2.70 9.44 -1.35
CA ASN A 22 -2.09 10.49 -0.53
C ASN A 22 -1.54 10.01 0.82
N THR A 23 -1.76 8.75 1.19
CA THR A 23 -1.22 8.15 2.42
C THR A 23 -0.16 7.10 2.09
N VAL A 24 -0.59 5.91 1.64
CA VAL A 24 0.30 4.81 1.25
C VAL A 24 1.25 5.25 0.15
N GLY A 25 0.75 5.92 -0.89
CA GLY A 25 1.61 6.38 -2.00
C GLY A 25 2.72 7.33 -1.54
N ARG A 26 2.37 8.32 -0.70
CA ARG A 26 3.35 9.24 -0.10
C ARG A 26 4.41 8.54 0.75
N LEU A 27 4.02 7.50 1.50
CA LEU A 27 4.97 6.71 2.30
C LEU A 27 5.97 5.97 1.42
N LEU A 28 5.52 5.39 0.31
CA LEU A 28 6.34 4.61 -0.62
C LEU A 28 7.26 5.47 -1.50
N GLU A 29 6.82 6.69 -1.83
CA GLU A 29 7.60 7.68 -2.58
C GLU A 29 8.71 8.34 -1.75
N CYS A 30 8.75 8.08 -0.43
CA CYS A 30 9.72 8.56 0.55
C CYS A 30 9.95 10.09 0.56
N HIS A 31 9.30 10.77 1.52
CA HIS A 31 9.83 12.02 2.08
C HIS A 31 10.63 11.71 3.33
N CYS A 32 11.92 11.99 3.32
CA CYS A 32 12.70 12.07 4.54
C CYS A 32 12.47 13.46 5.15
N GLU A 33 11.55 13.61 6.10
CA GLU A 33 11.71 14.66 7.09
C GLU A 33 12.67 14.10 8.13
N ALA A 34 13.90 14.62 8.13
CA ALA A 34 14.77 14.45 9.27
C ALA A 34 14.00 14.97 10.48
N THR A 35 13.59 14.10 11.39
CA THR A 35 13.19 14.52 12.72
C THR A 35 14.44 15.10 13.38
N GLU A 36 14.55 16.43 13.37
CA GLU A 36 15.52 17.17 14.20
C GLU A 36 15.11 17.02 15.68
N GLY A 37 15.36 15.83 16.23
CA GLY A 37 15.45 15.64 17.66
C GLY A 37 16.83 16.10 18.13
N GLY A 38 16.96 17.37 18.52
CA GLY A 38 18.21 17.90 19.07
C GLY A 38 18.10 19.33 19.57
N ARG A 39 17.99 19.50 20.90
CA ARG A 39 18.25 20.76 21.59
C ARG A 39 19.65 21.28 21.20
N GLY A 40 19.75 22.49 20.66
CA GLY A 40 21.05 23.17 20.54
C GLY A 40 21.15 24.23 19.44
N ASN A 41 21.03 25.50 19.85
CA ASN A 41 21.55 26.72 19.24
C ASN A 41 21.40 26.98 17.73
N LEU A 42 20.52 27.93 17.42
CA LEU A 42 20.59 28.81 16.25
C LEU A 42 21.99 29.41 16.12
N LYS A 43 22.67 29.14 15.01
CA LYS A 43 23.43 30.09 14.17
C LYS A 43 24.26 29.32 13.12
N SER A 44 23.86 29.40 11.86
CA SER A 44 24.75 29.80 10.75
C SER A 44 24.03 29.69 9.40
N ASN A 45 24.24 30.72 8.59
CA ASN A 45 23.73 30.91 7.25
C ASN A 45 24.39 29.94 6.27
N ASN A 46 23.59 29.02 5.70
CA ASN A 46 23.79 28.44 4.37
C ASN A 46 22.69 27.39 4.10
N ARG A 47 21.47 27.84 3.79
CA ARG A 47 20.42 26.95 3.26
C ARG A 47 20.72 26.64 1.79
N LYS A 48 21.75 25.85 1.52
CA LYS A 48 21.72 25.00 0.32
C LYS A 48 20.57 24.04 0.55
N SER A 49 19.47 24.23 -0.18
CA SER A 49 18.41 23.23 -0.27
C SER A 49 19.08 21.90 -0.61
N LYS A 50 19.15 20.98 0.37
CA LYS A 50 19.51 19.59 0.11
C LYS A 50 18.47 19.10 -0.89
N ILE A 51 18.85 18.96 -2.15
CA ILE A 51 18.09 18.17 -3.13
C ILE A 51 18.18 16.75 -2.60
N VAL A 52 17.23 16.38 -1.74
CA VAL A 52 17.12 15.02 -1.21
C VAL A 52 16.77 14.15 -2.41
N ASN A 53 17.71 13.31 -2.81
CA ASN A 53 17.52 12.37 -3.90
C ASN A 53 16.44 11.38 -3.46
N ARG A 54 15.21 11.57 -3.97
CA ARG A 54 14.01 10.80 -3.60
C ARG A 54 14.19 9.37 -4.08
N LYS A 55 14.47 8.45 -3.16
CA LYS A 55 14.63 7.04 -3.49
C LYS A 55 13.36 6.28 -3.15
N SER A 56 12.72 5.72 -4.18
CA SER A 56 11.62 4.76 -4.04
C SER A 56 12.05 3.59 -3.15
N GLN A 57 11.17 3.18 -2.23
CA GLN A 57 11.42 2.06 -1.32
C GLN A 57 11.45 0.74 -2.08
N THR A 58 12.36 -0.16 -1.69
CA THR A 58 12.43 -1.51 -2.29
C THR A 58 11.29 -2.40 -1.78
N PRO A 59 10.85 -3.42 -2.53
CA PRO A 59 9.85 -4.40 -2.08
C PRO A 59 10.13 -5.02 -0.71
N LYS A 60 11.41 -5.21 -0.37
CA LYS A 60 11.84 -5.72 0.95
C LYS A 60 11.64 -4.71 2.10
N GLN A 61 11.72 -3.41 1.80
CA GLN A 61 11.38 -2.38 2.78
C GLN A 61 9.86 -2.28 2.92
N VAL A 62 9.15 -2.30 1.79
CA VAL A 62 7.68 -2.27 1.76
C VAL A 62 7.06 -3.46 2.47
N SER A 63 7.67 -4.65 2.45
CA SER A 63 7.15 -5.81 3.18
C SER A 63 7.07 -5.62 4.71
N ASN A 64 7.69 -4.58 5.27
CA ASN A 64 7.58 -4.25 6.70
C ASN A 64 6.47 -3.23 7.01
N LEU A 65 5.88 -2.60 6.00
CA LEU A 65 4.77 -1.66 6.17
C LEU A 65 3.51 -2.41 6.59
N ARG A 66 2.80 -1.94 7.63
CA ARG A 66 1.51 -2.52 8.03
C ARG A 66 0.43 -1.49 7.85
N ILE A 67 -0.60 -1.84 7.09
CA ILE A 67 -1.79 -1.02 6.83
C ILE A 67 -2.93 -1.64 7.62
N LEU A 68 -3.49 -0.86 8.55
CA LEU A 68 -4.61 -1.28 9.39
C LEU A 68 -5.84 -0.42 9.09
N ASP A 69 -6.96 -1.08 8.84
CA ASP A 69 -8.30 -0.46 8.85
C ASP A 69 -9.12 -1.02 10.03
N PRO A 70 -9.35 -0.23 11.10
CA PRO A 70 -10.00 -0.71 12.33
C PRO A 70 -11.53 -0.83 12.24
N ALA A 71 -12.15 -0.41 11.13
CA ALA A 71 -13.57 -0.56 10.85
C ALA A 71 -13.77 -0.80 9.35
N CYS A 72 -13.21 -1.90 8.86
CA CYS A 72 -12.96 -2.09 7.43
C CYS A 72 -14.21 -2.30 6.58
N GLY A 73 -15.35 -2.60 7.20
CA GLY A 73 -16.58 -2.97 6.54
C GLY A 73 -16.34 -4.09 5.53
N SER A 74 -16.80 -3.88 4.29
CA SER A 74 -16.56 -4.79 3.16
C SER A 74 -15.17 -4.66 2.52
N GLY A 75 -14.27 -3.87 3.11
CA GLY A 75 -12.86 -3.85 2.78
C GLY A 75 -12.44 -2.91 1.66
N SER A 76 -13.22 -1.86 1.34
CA SER A 76 -12.92 -0.96 0.22
C SER A 76 -11.52 -0.32 0.32
N PHE A 77 -11.13 0.17 1.51
CA PHE A 77 -9.79 0.73 1.75
C PHE A 77 -8.71 -0.34 1.66
N LEU A 78 -8.92 -1.51 2.27
CA LEU A 78 -7.97 -2.62 2.23
C LEU A 78 -7.74 -3.13 0.80
N LEU A 79 -8.79 -3.21 -0.01
CA LEU A 79 -8.70 -3.61 -1.43
C LEU A 79 -7.97 -2.57 -2.27
N SER A 80 -8.23 -1.27 -2.07
CA SER A 80 -7.54 -0.20 -2.79
C SER A 80 -6.06 -0.13 -2.38
N ALA A 81 -5.76 -0.19 -1.08
CA ALA A 81 -4.39 -0.27 -0.56
C ALA A 81 -3.63 -1.49 -1.08
N TYR A 82 -4.25 -2.68 -1.06
CA TYR A 82 -3.64 -3.89 -1.61
C TYR A 82 -3.36 -3.75 -3.11
N THR A 83 -4.32 -3.24 -3.88
CA THR A 83 -4.15 -2.99 -5.32
C THR A 83 -3.00 -2.01 -5.58
N TYR A 84 -2.89 -0.97 -4.75
CA TYR A 84 -1.79 -0.02 -4.83
C TYR A 84 -0.44 -0.72 -4.60
N LEU A 85 -0.31 -1.56 -3.57
CA LEU A 85 0.91 -2.33 -3.30
C LEU A 85 1.25 -3.31 -4.43
N LEU A 86 0.25 -3.99 -5.01
CA LEU A 86 0.47 -4.89 -6.14
C LEU A 86 1.05 -4.15 -7.34
N ASN A 87 0.45 -3.00 -7.70
CA ASN A 87 0.95 -2.18 -8.80
C ASN A 87 2.37 -1.68 -8.51
N TYR A 88 2.60 -1.16 -7.30
CA TYR A 88 3.91 -0.69 -6.87
C TYR A 88 5.00 -1.77 -6.98
N HIS A 89 4.73 -2.98 -6.46
CA HIS A 89 5.68 -4.09 -6.55
C HIS A 89 5.94 -4.51 -7.98
N ARG A 90 4.89 -4.64 -8.81
CA ARG A 90 5.02 -4.98 -10.23
C ARG A 90 5.91 -3.95 -10.94
N ASP A 91 5.59 -2.67 -10.81
CA ASP A 91 6.28 -1.58 -11.51
C ASP A 91 7.74 -1.51 -11.08
N TRP A 92 8.00 -1.63 -9.76
CA TRP A 92 9.35 -1.70 -9.23
C TRP A 92 10.17 -2.87 -9.83
N TYR A 93 9.60 -4.09 -9.90
CA TYR A 93 10.33 -5.24 -10.47
C TYR A 93 10.58 -5.10 -11.97
N VAL A 94 9.66 -4.49 -12.71
CA VAL A 94 9.81 -4.22 -14.15
C VAL A 94 10.91 -3.19 -14.40
N GLU A 95 11.00 -2.15 -13.58
CA GLU A 95 12.03 -1.12 -13.67
C GLU A 95 13.41 -1.62 -13.19
N ASN A 96 13.44 -2.56 -12.25
CA ASN A 96 14.67 -3.04 -11.59
C ASN A 96 15.11 -4.44 -12.04
N ASN A 97 15.30 -4.64 -13.36
CA ASN A 97 15.75 -5.89 -13.99
C ASN A 97 14.80 -7.08 -13.76
N PRO A 98 13.72 -7.22 -14.57
CA PRO A 98 12.70 -8.24 -14.36
C PRO A 98 13.26 -9.67 -14.44
N GLU A 99 14.32 -9.89 -15.22
CA GLU A 99 14.99 -11.18 -15.34
C GLU A 99 15.58 -11.71 -14.03
N LYS A 100 15.97 -10.83 -13.10
CA LYS A 100 16.47 -11.23 -11.77
C LYS A 100 15.33 -11.61 -10.81
N HIS A 101 14.09 -11.25 -11.16
CA HIS A 101 12.91 -11.38 -10.30
C HIS A 101 11.89 -12.41 -10.81
N ARG A 102 12.33 -13.43 -11.57
CA ARG A 102 11.46 -14.49 -12.14
C ARG A 102 10.62 -15.28 -11.11
N LYS A 103 11.01 -15.29 -9.82
CA LYS A 103 10.20 -15.89 -8.74
C LYS A 103 9.05 -15.00 -8.27
N LYS A 104 9.11 -13.70 -8.57
CA LYS A 104 8.19 -12.65 -8.10
C LYS A 104 7.27 -12.14 -9.19
N ILE A 105 7.77 -12.07 -10.43
CA ILE A 105 7.01 -11.66 -11.61
C ILE A 105 7.19 -12.65 -12.77
N TYR A 106 6.21 -12.68 -13.65
CA TYR A 106 6.24 -13.43 -14.91
C TYR A 106 5.58 -12.62 -16.03
N GLN A 107 5.93 -12.94 -17.27
CA GLN A 107 5.34 -12.33 -18.44
C GLN A 107 4.18 -13.20 -18.96
N GLY A 108 2.99 -12.61 -19.10
CA GLY A 108 1.82 -13.27 -19.65
C GLY A 108 1.74 -13.16 -21.17
N ARG A 109 0.62 -13.62 -21.74
CA ARG A 109 0.31 -13.44 -23.17
C ARG A 109 0.25 -11.95 -23.49
N GLY A 110 0.85 -11.53 -24.61
CA GLY A 110 0.88 -10.13 -25.03
C GLY A 110 1.93 -9.27 -24.33
N GLY A 111 2.89 -9.87 -23.64
CA GLY A 111 4.06 -9.16 -23.10
C GLY A 111 3.82 -8.42 -21.79
N GLN A 112 2.62 -8.48 -21.22
CA GLN A 112 2.29 -7.84 -19.94
C GLN A 112 2.94 -8.57 -18.77
N TRP A 113 3.41 -7.80 -17.78
CA TRP A 113 4.02 -8.32 -16.57
C TRP A 113 3.00 -8.49 -15.44
N PHE A 114 3.05 -9.65 -14.78
CA PHE A 114 2.18 -10.00 -13.67
C PHE A 114 3.01 -10.45 -12.46
N LEU A 115 2.51 -10.20 -11.25
CA LEU A 115 3.06 -10.79 -10.04
C LEU A 115 2.64 -12.25 -9.93
N THR A 116 3.54 -13.09 -9.44
CA THR A 116 3.21 -14.49 -9.12
C THR A 116 2.20 -14.56 -7.98
N ILE A 117 1.40 -15.63 -7.95
CA ILE A 117 0.45 -15.90 -6.86
C ILE A 117 1.16 -15.89 -5.49
N ALA A 118 2.38 -16.43 -5.44
CA ALA A 118 3.19 -16.44 -4.22
C ALA A 118 3.55 -15.03 -3.75
N GLU A 119 3.94 -14.13 -4.65
CA GLU A 119 4.28 -12.75 -4.29
C GLU A 119 3.04 -11.96 -3.85
N LYS A 120 1.93 -12.08 -4.58
CA LYS A 120 0.64 -11.48 -4.19
C LYS A 120 0.22 -11.92 -2.79
N LYS A 121 0.27 -13.22 -2.50
CA LYS A 121 -0.02 -13.78 -1.18
C LYS A 121 0.90 -13.20 -0.11
N GLN A 122 2.20 -13.05 -0.39
CA GLN A 122 3.15 -12.46 0.55
C GLN A 122 2.84 -11.00 0.84
N ILE A 123 2.55 -10.19 -0.18
CA ILE A 123 2.15 -8.79 -0.02
C ILE A 123 0.89 -8.69 0.83
N LEU A 124 -0.13 -9.51 0.52
CA LEU A 124 -1.39 -9.50 1.27
C LEU A 124 -1.17 -9.79 2.77
N LEU A 125 -0.48 -10.89 3.08
CA LEU A 125 -0.31 -11.34 4.48
C LEU A 125 0.63 -10.46 5.31
N ASN A 126 1.60 -9.79 4.67
CA ASN A 126 2.55 -8.93 5.38
C ASN A 126 2.00 -7.53 5.64
N ASN A 127 1.17 -7.02 4.73
CA ASN A 127 0.87 -5.60 4.68
C ASN A 127 -0.57 -5.23 5.04
N ILE A 128 -1.55 -6.12 4.87
CA ILE A 128 -2.97 -5.75 4.92
C ILE A 128 -3.65 -6.35 6.16
N PHE A 129 -4.18 -5.49 7.02
CA PHE A 129 -4.85 -5.87 8.26
C PHE A 129 -6.17 -5.11 8.39
N GLY A 130 -7.22 -5.83 8.76
CA GLY A 130 -8.56 -5.28 8.92
C GLY A 130 -9.23 -5.81 10.18
N VAL A 131 -9.98 -4.94 10.85
CA VAL A 131 -10.88 -5.30 11.94
C VAL A 131 -12.25 -4.72 11.62
N ASP A 132 -13.30 -5.48 11.89
CA ASP A 132 -14.67 -4.98 11.88
C ASP A 132 -15.49 -5.70 12.95
N ILE A 133 -16.54 -5.03 13.45
CA ILE A 133 -17.46 -5.60 14.42
C ILE A 133 -18.47 -6.55 13.75
N ASP A 134 -18.79 -6.33 12.49
CA ASP A 134 -19.67 -7.20 11.71
C ASP A 134 -18.87 -8.34 11.07
N SER A 135 -19.07 -9.56 11.58
CA SER A 135 -18.42 -10.76 11.07
C SER A 135 -18.74 -11.04 9.59
N GLN A 136 -19.94 -10.66 9.12
CA GLN A 136 -20.30 -10.84 7.71
C GLN A 136 -19.47 -9.92 6.81
N ALA A 137 -19.24 -8.67 7.24
CA ALA A 137 -18.39 -7.73 6.53
C ALA A 137 -16.93 -8.22 6.45
N VAL A 138 -16.43 -8.83 7.53
CA VAL A 138 -15.12 -9.49 7.56
C VAL A 138 -15.02 -10.64 6.55
N GLU A 139 -16.03 -11.52 6.48
CA GLU A 139 -16.02 -12.63 5.51
C GLU A 139 -16.09 -12.14 4.05
N VAL A 140 -16.90 -11.12 3.77
CA VAL A 140 -16.95 -10.46 2.45
C VAL A 140 -15.59 -9.87 2.08
N THR A 141 -14.92 -9.21 3.03
CA THR A 141 -13.58 -8.64 2.83
C THR A 141 -12.55 -9.71 2.52
N LYS A 142 -12.52 -10.80 3.31
CA LYS A 142 -11.60 -11.93 3.09
C LYS A 142 -11.77 -12.54 1.71
N LEU A 143 -13.01 -12.81 1.29
CA LEU A 143 -13.31 -13.34 -0.04
C LEU A 143 -12.85 -12.37 -1.13
N SER A 144 -13.14 -11.07 -0.99
CA SER A 144 -12.75 -10.05 -1.95
C SER A 144 -11.24 -9.92 -2.12
N LEU A 145 -10.48 -10.03 -1.02
CA LEU A 145 -9.02 -10.04 -1.04
C LEU A 145 -8.48 -11.33 -1.67
N LEU A 146 -9.07 -12.49 -1.35
CA LEU A 146 -8.69 -13.77 -1.91
C LEU A 146 -8.84 -13.80 -3.44
N LEU A 147 -9.92 -13.23 -3.98
CA LEU A 147 -10.16 -13.16 -5.43
C LEU A 147 -9.14 -12.28 -6.18
N LYS A 148 -8.37 -11.44 -5.48
CA LYS A 148 -7.30 -10.63 -6.08
C LYS A 148 -5.93 -11.32 -6.11
N VAL A 149 -5.74 -12.40 -5.34
CA VAL A 149 -4.52 -13.21 -5.32
C VAL A 149 -4.47 -14.06 -6.58
#